data_AF-A0A835S7R1-F1
#
_entry.id   AF-A0A835S7R1-F1
#
_cell.length_a   1.000
_cell.length_b   1.000
_cell.length_c   1.000
_cell.angle_alpha   90.00
_cell.angle_beta   90.00
_cell.angle_gamma   90.00
#
_symmetry.space_group_name_H-M   'P 1'
#
loop_
_entity.id
_entity.type
_entity.pdbx_description
1 polymer ?
#
loop_
_entity_poly.entity_id
_entity_poly.type
_entity_poly.pdbx_seq_one_letter_code
_entity_poly.pdbx_strand_id
1 'polypeptide(L)'
;MVAAVSSSTKLFALQRFPSLPSYLISAKTIIFPARRRLGFFFRGCRCGGGSGHMVMEARTVVNDRIDITEKEDKIFRRLLDVVDQFKLNTQLRVAGGWVRDKLLGNDCYDIDIALDNMLGREFCEKISEYLQSVGEEEHGKAVILSNPDQSKHLETARMRIYDTWIDFVNLRSETYAENSRIPTMKFGTAKQDAFRRDLTINSLFYNINSNSVEDLTGRGIQDLKDGYIVTPLPPRETFLDDPLRVLRAIRFGARFKFKLDEDLREAASSEEVKEALMNKISRERIGHEVDLMISGNQPVMAMLHILELKLFDAVFTCPENPQPEVVEGCERFCISYLDAAWNVLQLINPSLFDDEQRRIYFYAALFLPLRNVVYMDNSKKIAVTSFIIRSSLKLKTNDAEMVSALHLAAERFLSLILLMESDKESVSSEIKLQDDFLNIPPTSAKRVLAGMLLREIKTYWRVALLISTLLYSIPINAGNSLINESERRKEIFIKVEKTICDLGLDNIWKMKPLLDGRAIMSVLQLKGGGPIIGEWQQRMLKWQLVNPKATEEECIDWMKQSQFLLQHPQHCPCCHLLTFGMSIMHYTCYTLPVVHRTPKQ
;
A
#
# COMPACT_ATOMS: atom_id res chain seq x y z
N MET A 1 43.13 -39.15 11.49
CA MET A 1 42.51 -39.97 12.56
C MET A 1 42.11 -39.01 13.67
N VAL A 2 40.96 -38.35 13.56
CA VAL A 2 39.61 -38.78 13.99
C VAL A 2 39.48 -38.94 15.51
N ALA A 3 38.86 -37.96 16.16
CA ALA A 3 37.96 -38.08 17.33
C ALA A 3 37.34 -36.68 17.57
N ALA A 4 36.13 -36.39 17.10
CA ALA A 4 34.84 -36.71 17.73
C ALA A 4 34.62 -35.97 19.07
N VAL A 5 33.95 -34.82 19.01
CA VAL A 5 33.12 -34.32 20.12
C VAL A 5 31.78 -33.88 19.53
N SER A 6 30.73 -34.42 20.12
CA SER A 6 29.34 -34.41 19.69
C SER A 6 28.67 -33.04 19.82
N SER A 7 27.87 -32.65 18.83
CA SER A 7 26.82 -31.65 18.99
C SER A 7 25.47 -32.29 18.64
N SER A 8 24.60 -32.30 19.64
CA SER A 8 23.27 -32.90 19.62
C SER A 8 22.32 -32.06 18.77
N THR A 9 21.93 -32.59 17.63
CA THR A 9 20.85 -32.06 16.80
C THR A 9 19.51 -32.35 17.49
N LYS A 10 18.97 -31.39 18.26
CA LYS A 10 17.56 -31.43 18.66
C LYS A 10 16.71 -30.94 17.48
N LEU A 11 16.22 -31.88 16.70
CA LEU A 11 15.13 -31.69 15.74
C LEU A 11 13.86 -31.34 16.55
N PHE A 12 13.55 -30.05 16.70
CA PHE A 12 12.24 -29.62 17.17
C PHE A 12 11.30 -29.54 15.97
N ALA A 13 10.18 -30.25 16.09
CA ALA A 13 9.13 -30.34 15.08
C ALA A 13 8.55 -28.95 14.79
N LEU A 14 8.81 -28.44 13.57
CA LEU A 14 8.10 -27.31 12.97
C LEU A 14 6.60 -27.63 12.94
N GLN A 15 5.81 -26.88 13.71
CA GLN A 15 4.38 -26.77 13.46
C GLN A 15 4.18 -26.24 12.03
N ARG A 16 3.43 -27.01 11.25
CA ARG A 16 3.21 -26.84 9.81
C ARG A 16 2.61 -25.47 9.51
N PHE A 17 3.39 -24.60 8.87
CA PHE A 17 2.84 -23.59 7.94
C PHE A 17 2.16 -24.35 6.79
N PRO A 18 0.90 -24.04 6.43
CA PRO A 18 0.31 -24.52 5.19
C PRO A 18 1.15 -23.95 4.04
N SER A 19 1.87 -24.83 3.34
CA SER A 19 2.60 -24.61 2.07
C SER A 19 3.24 -23.22 1.90
N LEU A 20 4.45 -23.06 2.44
CA LEU A 20 5.39 -21.99 2.05
C LEU A 20 5.66 -22.08 0.54
N PRO A 21 5.56 -20.99 -0.24
CA PRO A 21 6.16 -20.92 -1.57
C PRO A 21 7.62 -21.42 -1.55
N SER A 22 7.98 -22.30 -2.47
CA SER A 22 9.25 -23.05 -2.46
C SER A 22 10.53 -22.20 -2.53
N TYR A 23 10.45 -20.92 -2.91
CA TYR A 23 11.58 -19.99 -2.81
C TYR A 23 11.89 -19.56 -1.36
N LEU A 24 10.96 -19.77 -0.41
CA LEU A 24 11.16 -19.48 1.01
C LEU A 24 12.05 -20.52 1.71
N ILE A 25 12.24 -21.71 1.11
CA ILE A 25 13.07 -22.79 1.67
C ILE A 25 14.58 -22.54 1.37
N SER A 26 14.90 -21.65 0.44
CA SER A 26 16.29 -21.26 0.08
C SER A 26 16.75 -19.95 0.74
N ALA A 27 16.12 -19.53 1.84
CA ALA A 27 16.39 -18.25 2.51
C ALA A 27 17.82 -18.10 3.11
N LYS A 28 18.67 -19.14 3.06
CA LYS A 28 20.10 -19.03 3.40
C LYS A 28 20.97 -18.46 2.29
N THR A 29 20.45 -18.30 1.07
CA THR A 29 21.21 -17.66 -0.01
C THR A 29 20.24 -17.03 -1.01
N ILE A 30 19.78 -15.83 -0.71
CA ILE A 30 19.28 -14.96 -1.76
C ILE A 30 20.51 -14.45 -2.52
N ILE A 31 21.01 -15.26 -3.47
CA ILE A 31 21.85 -14.75 -4.55
C ILE A 31 20.88 -14.08 -5.53
N PHE A 32 20.63 -12.80 -5.35
CA PHE A 32 20.13 -12.00 -6.46
C PHE A 32 21.19 -12.05 -7.56
N PRO A 33 20.85 -12.43 -8.81
CA PRO A 33 21.82 -12.37 -9.89
C PRO A 33 22.27 -10.92 -10.04
N ALA A 34 23.54 -10.66 -9.71
CA ALA A 34 24.20 -9.44 -10.11
C ALA A 34 23.97 -9.24 -11.62
N ARG A 35 23.47 -8.04 -11.99
CA ARG A 35 23.33 -7.55 -13.37
C ARG A 35 22.42 -8.40 -14.28
N ARG A 36 21.10 -8.23 -14.19
CA ARG A 36 20.24 -8.43 -15.37
C ARG A 36 19.94 -7.07 -16.01
N ARG A 37 20.66 -6.80 -17.12
CA ARG A 37 20.35 -5.75 -18.09
C ARG A 37 18.86 -5.82 -18.46
N LEU A 38 18.13 -4.71 -18.32
CA LEU A 38 16.90 -4.50 -19.08
C LEU A 38 17.30 -4.41 -20.57
N GLY A 39 17.19 -5.52 -21.28
CA GLY A 39 17.40 -5.58 -22.72
C GLY A 39 16.09 -5.35 -23.46
N PHE A 40 15.95 -4.16 -24.05
CA PHE A 40 14.99 -3.91 -25.13
C PHE A 40 15.25 -4.88 -26.29
N PHE A 41 14.19 -5.52 -26.79
CA PHE A 41 14.24 -6.33 -28.01
C PHE A 41 14.43 -5.42 -29.22
N PHE A 42 15.66 -5.32 -29.73
CA PHE A 42 15.92 -4.97 -31.13
C PHE A 42 16.49 -6.19 -31.84
N ARG A 43 15.77 -6.65 -32.88
CA ARG A 43 16.23 -7.66 -33.84
C ARG A 43 17.44 -7.11 -34.60
N GLY A 44 18.56 -7.84 -34.59
CA GLY A 44 19.72 -7.56 -35.45
C GLY A 44 20.74 -8.70 -35.41
N CYS A 45 21.16 -9.16 -36.60
CA CYS A 45 22.05 -10.30 -36.84
C CYS A 45 23.43 -10.21 -36.17
N ARG A 46 24.01 -11.40 -35.87
CA ARG A 46 25.37 -11.62 -35.33
C ARG A 46 26.46 -11.40 -36.38
N CYS A 47 27.55 -10.77 -35.97
CA CYS A 47 29.00 -11.05 -36.18
C CYS A 47 29.71 -10.02 -35.25
N GLY A 48 30.59 -10.31 -34.26
CA GLY A 48 31.83 -11.08 -34.21
C GLY A 48 33.00 -10.12 -33.89
N GLY A 49 33.67 -10.24 -32.74
CA GLY A 49 34.94 -9.53 -32.42
C GLY A 49 34.94 -8.72 -31.11
N GLY A 50 35.95 -8.94 -30.25
CA GLY A 50 36.05 -8.37 -28.90
C GLY A 50 36.70 -6.99 -28.81
N SER A 51 36.27 -6.21 -27.80
CA SER A 51 36.97 -5.06 -27.21
C SER A 51 36.22 -4.64 -25.95
N GLY A 52 36.94 -4.30 -24.87
CA GLY A 52 36.39 -3.98 -23.55
C GLY A 52 35.19 -3.03 -23.60
N HIS A 53 34.02 -3.52 -23.17
CA HIS A 53 32.84 -2.67 -22.99
C HIS A 53 32.93 -1.98 -21.62
N MET A 54 33.37 -0.71 -21.62
CA MET A 54 32.78 0.25 -20.69
C MET A 54 31.26 0.14 -20.88
N VAL A 55 30.57 -0.32 -19.85
CA VAL A 55 29.12 -0.31 -19.83
C VAL A 55 28.73 1.16 -19.76
N MET A 56 28.38 1.77 -20.90
CA MET A 56 27.69 3.06 -20.90
C MET A 56 26.38 2.83 -20.16
N GLU A 57 26.32 3.30 -18.91
CA GLU A 57 25.08 3.35 -18.16
C GLU A 57 24.11 4.28 -18.91
N ALA A 58 22.84 3.87 -18.99
CA ALA A 58 21.82 4.66 -19.67
C ALA A 58 21.65 5.97 -18.89
N ARG A 59 22.18 7.07 -19.45
CA ARG A 59 22.02 8.41 -18.90
C ARG A 59 20.56 8.86 -19.03
N THR A 60 20.07 9.53 -18.01
CA THR A 60 18.74 10.15 -18.04
C THR A 60 18.74 11.26 -19.09
N VAL A 61 17.70 11.32 -19.92
CA VAL A 61 17.53 12.43 -20.86
C VAL A 61 17.14 13.66 -20.05
N VAL A 62 18.00 14.67 -20.07
CA VAL A 62 17.80 15.94 -19.38
C VAL A 62 17.92 17.05 -20.41
N ASN A 63 16.90 17.90 -20.49
CA ASN A 63 16.88 19.03 -21.39
C ASN A 63 17.94 20.06 -20.96
N ASP A 64 18.66 20.64 -21.92
CA ASP A 64 19.65 21.68 -21.61
C ASP A 64 18.99 23.04 -21.30
N ARG A 65 17.71 23.20 -21.63
CA ARG A 65 16.88 24.36 -21.31
C ARG A 65 15.50 23.93 -20.83
N ILE A 66 14.89 24.77 -20.01
CA ILE A 66 13.51 24.59 -19.57
C ILE A 66 12.58 25.27 -20.58
N ASP A 67 11.67 24.50 -21.16
CA ASP A 67 10.57 25.03 -21.95
C ASP A 67 9.43 25.44 -21.02
N ILE A 68 9.20 26.74 -20.93
CA ILE A 68 8.08 27.32 -20.19
C ILE A 68 6.83 27.34 -21.06
N THR A 69 5.69 26.98 -20.48
CA THR A 69 4.39 27.05 -21.15
C THR A 69 3.96 28.51 -21.31
N GLU A 70 3.03 28.78 -22.23
CA GLU A 70 2.46 30.12 -22.41
C GLU A 70 1.83 30.66 -21.11
N LYS A 71 1.24 29.76 -20.29
CA LYS A 71 0.66 30.12 -18.99
C LYS A 71 1.74 30.52 -17.98
N GLU A 72 2.79 29.71 -17.87
CA GLU A 72 3.93 30.00 -16.99
C GLU A 72 4.62 31.30 -17.38
N ASP A 73 4.83 31.52 -18.68
CA ASP A 73 5.41 32.75 -19.21
C ASP A 73 4.56 33.99 -18.88
N LYS A 74 3.22 33.90 -19.00
CA LYS A 74 2.31 34.98 -18.56
C LYS A 74 2.43 35.26 -17.06
N ILE A 75 2.51 34.21 -16.23
CA ILE A 75 2.68 34.35 -14.77
C ILE A 75 4.03 35.02 -14.48
N PHE A 76 5.11 34.53 -15.06
CA PHE A 76 6.46 35.03 -14.83
C PHE A 76 6.62 36.49 -15.27
N ARG A 77 6.10 36.85 -16.45
CA ARG A 77 6.06 38.24 -16.90
C ARG A 77 5.28 39.13 -15.93
N ARG A 78 4.12 38.68 -15.47
CA ARG A 78 3.34 39.41 -14.46
C ARG A 78 4.15 39.67 -13.19
N LEU A 79 4.88 38.67 -12.69
CA LEU A 79 5.69 38.84 -11.49
C LEU A 79 6.86 39.81 -11.70
N LEU A 80 7.49 39.78 -12.89
CA LEU A 80 8.53 40.75 -13.26
C LEU A 80 7.98 42.17 -13.39
N ASP A 81 6.79 42.34 -13.97
CA ASP A 81 6.13 43.65 -14.08
C ASP A 81 5.89 44.28 -12.69
N VAL A 82 5.54 43.46 -11.69
CA VAL A 82 5.42 43.93 -10.29
C VAL A 82 6.78 44.41 -9.75
N VAL A 83 7.84 43.63 -9.97
CA VAL A 83 9.20 44.00 -9.54
C VAL A 83 9.63 45.33 -10.17
N ASP A 84 9.38 45.50 -11.48
CA ASP A 84 9.76 46.70 -12.22
C ASP A 84 8.93 47.93 -11.81
N GLN A 85 7.61 47.79 -11.69
CA GLN A 85 6.70 48.88 -11.31
C GLN A 85 7.05 49.48 -9.95
N PHE A 86 7.35 48.62 -8.97
CA PHE A 86 7.71 49.05 -7.62
C PHE A 86 9.21 49.24 -7.41
N LYS A 87 10.03 49.07 -8.46
CA LYS A 87 11.49 49.18 -8.44
C LYS A 87 12.13 48.33 -7.32
N LEU A 88 11.62 47.11 -7.15
CA LEU A 88 12.10 46.18 -6.15
C LEU A 88 13.47 45.63 -6.57
N ASN A 89 14.43 45.60 -5.65
CA ASN A 89 15.73 44.96 -5.90
C ASN A 89 15.69 43.46 -5.56
N THR A 90 14.59 42.79 -5.91
CA THR A 90 14.32 41.38 -5.56
C THR A 90 14.47 40.52 -6.80
N GLN A 91 15.24 39.43 -6.71
CA GLN A 91 15.24 38.41 -7.75
C GLN A 91 14.22 37.32 -7.46
N LEU A 92 13.63 36.78 -8.52
CA LEU A 92 12.59 35.77 -8.47
C LEU A 92 13.13 34.46 -9.05
N ARG A 93 13.09 33.40 -8.25
CA ARG A 93 13.55 32.08 -8.65
C ARG A 93 12.46 31.05 -8.46
N VAL A 94 12.16 30.24 -9.47
CA VAL A 94 11.39 29.01 -9.23
C VAL A 94 12.32 27.99 -8.58
N ALA A 95 11.91 27.35 -7.50
CA ALA A 95 12.78 26.46 -6.74
C ALA A 95 12.38 24.98 -6.82
N GLY A 96 13.38 24.10 -6.76
CA GLY A 96 13.22 22.69 -6.42
C GLY A 96 12.48 21.83 -7.45
N GLY A 97 11.34 21.26 -7.05
CA GLY A 97 10.68 20.18 -7.77
C GLY A 97 10.26 20.54 -9.19
N TRP A 98 9.78 21.78 -9.40
CA TRP A 98 9.41 22.29 -10.71
C TRP A 98 10.58 22.28 -11.68
N VAL A 99 11.76 22.75 -11.24
CA VAL A 99 12.97 22.84 -12.07
C VAL A 99 13.42 21.45 -12.50
N ARG A 100 13.50 20.51 -11.55
CA ARG A 100 13.86 19.10 -11.82
C ARG A 100 12.90 18.45 -12.80
N ASP A 101 11.59 18.59 -12.57
CA ASP A 101 10.58 17.89 -13.38
C ASP A 101 10.55 18.45 -14.81
N LYS A 102 10.68 19.77 -14.98
CA LYS A 102 10.82 20.41 -16.30
C LYS A 102 12.08 19.98 -17.05
N LEU A 103 13.21 19.86 -16.35
CA LEU A 103 14.46 19.36 -16.92
C LEU A 103 14.35 17.90 -17.38
N LEU A 104 13.52 17.10 -16.70
CA LEU A 104 13.19 15.72 -17.10
C LEU A 104 12.11 15.64 -18.19
N GLY A 105 11.63 16.77 -18.71
CA GLY A 105 10.58 16.84 -19.73
C GLY A 105 9.17 16.57 -19.22
N ASN A 106 8.94 16.67 -17.91
CA ASN A 106 7.63 16.52 -17.29
C ASN A 106 7.05 17.90 -16.94
N ASP A 107 5.72 18.03 -17.08
CA ASP A 107 5.03 19.20 -16.56
C ASP A 107 4.89 19.14 -15.04
N CYS A 108 5.00 20.31 -14.41
CA CYS A 108 4.79 20.49 -12.98
C CYS A 108 3.95 21.75 -12.77
N TYR A 109 2.87 21.61 -12.00
CA TYR A 109 1.94 22.71 -11.71
C TYR A 109 2.16 23.33 -10.32
N ASP A 110 3.10 22.79 -9.55
CA ASP A 110 3.48 23.29 -8.22
C ASP A 110 4.65 24.26 -8.39
N ILE A 111 4.37 25.56 -8.27
CA ILE A 111 5.35 26.63 -8.53
C ILE A 111 5.68 27.34 -7.21
N ASP A 112 6.87 27.06 -6.70
CA ASP A 112 7.47 27.72 -5.55
C ASP A 112 8.39 28.85 -6.01
N ILE A 113 7.99 30.10 -5.81
CA ILE A 113 8.79 31.30 -6.08
C ILE A 113 9.57 31.71 -4.85
N ALA A 114 10.89 31.53 -4.91
CA ALA A 114 11.83 31.99 -3.92
C ALA A 114 12.19 33.47 -4.12
N LEU A 115 12.10 34.24 -3.02
CA LEU A 115 12.38 35.67 -2.94
C LEU A 115 13.66 35.94 -2.14
N ASP A 116 14.52 36.82 -2.65
CA ASP A 116 15.84 37.11 -2.07
C ASP A 116 15.81 37.92 -0.77
N ASN A 117 14.98 38.96 -0.70
CA ASN A 117 15.12 40.02 0.30
C ASN A 117 13.80 40.57 0.86
N MET A 118 12.67 39.91 0.58
CA MET A 118 11.36 40.35 1.08
C MET A 118 10.46 39.16 1.40
N LEU A 119 9.54 39.32 2.35
CA LEU A 119 8.63 38.24 2.75
C LEU A 119 7.61 37.94 1.66
N GLY A 120 7.18 36.68 1.56
CA GLY A 120 6.14 36.29 0.60
C GLY A 120 4.85 37.09 0.75
N ARG A 121 4.47 37.44 2.00
CA ARG A 121 3.30 38.28 2.28
C ARG A 121 3.42 39.67 1.69
N GLU A 122 4.55 40.32 1.92
CA GLU A 122 4.86 41.67 1.41
C GLU A 122 4.84 41.68 -0.12
N PHE A 123 5.36 40.62 -0.75
CA PHE A 123 5.32 40.48 -2.19
C PHE A 123 3.90 40.27 -2.72
N CYS A 124 3.09 39.43 -2.07
CA CYS A 124 1.66 39.28 -2.40
C CYS A 124 0.88 40.59 -2.28
N GLU A 125 1.21 41.45 -1.31
CA GLU A 125 0.62 42.80 -1.20
C GLU A 125 1.02 43.68 -2.39
N LYS A 126 2.28 43.63 -2.85
CA LYS A 126 2.71 44.33 -4.05
C LYS A 126 2.03 43.82 -5.32
N ILE A 127 1.79 42.51 -5.42
CA ILE A 127 1.01 41.94 -6.53
C ILE A 127 -0.43 42.47 -6.51
N SER A 128 -1.10 42.47 -5.34
CA SER A 128 -2.43 43.07 -5.17
C SER A 128 -2.45 44.55 -5.62
N GLU A 129 -1.50 45.36 -5.15
CA GLU A 129 -1.40 46.78 -5.55
C GLU A 129 -1.19 46.95 -7.07
N TYR A 130 -0.36 46.10 -7.68
CA TYR A 130 -0.14 46.11 -9.13
C TYR A 130 -1.44 45.82 -9.90
N LEU A 131 -2.16 44.76 -9.53
CA LEU A 131 -3.41 44.35 -10.18
C LEU A 131 -4.45 45.47 -10.16
N GLN A 132 -4.60 46.13 -9.01
CA GLN A 132 -5.49 47.28 -8.86
C GLN A 132 -5.07 48.45 -9.77
N SER A 133 -3.76 48.71 -9.90
CA SER A 133 -3.24 49.79 -10.73
C SER A 133 -3.48 49.58 -12.24
N VAL A 134 -3.55 48.32 -12.70
CA VAL A 134 -3.84 47.97 -14.09
C VAL A 134 -5.33 47.67 -14.34
N GLY A 135 -6.18 47.82 -13.31
CA GLY A 135 -7.63 47.61 -13.42
C GLY A 135 -8.04 46.13 -13.50
N GLU A 136 -7.20 45.22 -13.03
CA GLU A 136 -7.51 43.78 -12.96
C GLU A 136 -7.96 43.39 -11.55
N GLU A 137 -8.99 42.54 -11.45
CA GLU A 137 -9.49 42.05 -10.17
C GLU A 137 -8.63 40.93 -9.57
N GLU A 138 -8.49 40.94 -8.25
CA GLU A 138 -7.79 39.89 -7.49
C GLU A 138 -8.61 38.60 -7.44
N HIS A 139 -8.03 37.50 -7.92
CA HIS A 139 -8.67 36.19 -7.87
C HIS A 139 -8.02 35.31 -6.80
N GLY A 140 -8.44 35.46 -5.54
CA GLY A 140 -8.08 34.55 -4.44
C GLY A 140 -6.69 34.79 -3.81
N LYS A 141 -6.68 35.47 -2.66
CA LYS A 141 -5.52 35.59 -1.77
C LYS A 141 -5.68 34.65 -0.59
N ALA A 142 -4.72 33.76 -0.37
CA ALA A 142 -4.69 32.88 0.80
C ALA A 142 -3.33 33.00 1.48
N VAL A 143 -3.25 33.83 2.52
CA VAL A 143 -2.05 33.84 3.38
C VAL A 143 -2.11 32.58 4.23
N ILE A 144 -1.23 31.61 3.96
CA ILE A 144 -1.08 30.43 4.81
C ILE A 144 -0.31 30.88 6.05
N LEU A 145 -1.03 31.02 7.17
CA LEU A 145 -0.44 31.35 8.46
C LEU A 145 0.52 30.22 8.91
N SER A 146 1.60 30.64 9.55
CA SER A 146 2.71 29.82 10.06
C SER A 146 2.25 28.46 10.60
N ASN A 147 2.63 27.37 9.92
CA ASN A 147 2.32 26.02 10.39
C ASN A 147 3.29 25.62 11.52
N PRO A 148 2.81 25.44 12.78
CA PRO A 148 3.68 25.12 13.91
C PRO A 148 4.44 23.79 13.76
N ASP A 149 3.98 22.86 12.92
CA ASP A 149 4.62 21.56 12.69
C ASP A 149 5.82 21.59 11.74
N GLN A 150 6.04 22.70 11.03
CA GLN A 150 7.18 22.87 10.12
C GLN A 150 8.18 23.93 10.59
N SER A 151 7.70 25.06 11.12
CA SER A 151 8.43 26.02 11.97
C SER A 151 7.48 27.15 12.37
N LYS A 152 7.57 27.63 13.62
CA LYS A 152 6.81 28.81 14.09
C LYS A 152 7.10 30.10 13.30
N HIS A 153 8.10 30.11 12.42
CA HIS A 153 8.57 31.25 11.61
C HIS A 153 8.44 31.05 10.09
N LEU A 154 7.77 29.98 9.63
CA LEU A 154 7.56 29.70 8.21
C LEU A 154 6.35 30.51 7.69
N GLU A 155 6.51 31.82 7.54
CA GLU A 155 5.55 32.61 6.77
C GLU A 155 5.73 32.29 5.29
N THR A 156 4.80 31.52 4.74
CA THR A 156 4.73 31.21 3.32
C THR A 156 3.45 31.82 2.80
N ALA A 157 3.52 32.64 1.76
CA ALA A 157 2.32 33.28 1.22
C ALA A 157 1.91 32.59 -0.06
N ARG A 158 0.60 32.41 -0.25
CA ARG A 158 0.06 31.79 -1.45
C ARG A 158 -0.91 32.74 -2.14
N MET A 159 -0.78 32.89 -3.45
CA MET A 159 -1.69 33.71 -4.25
C MET A 159 -2.04 33.00 -5.54
N ARG A 160 -3.28 33.16 -5.99
CA ARG A 160 -3.70 32.64 -7.29
C ARG A 160 -3.51 33.69 -8.37
N ILE A 161 -2.78 33.31 -9.42
CA ILE A 161 -2.43 34.15 -10.57
C ILE A 161 -2.78 33.36 -11.84
N TYR A 162 -3.64 33.91 -12.70
CA TYR A 162 -4.16 33.24 -13.90
C TYR A 162 -4.65 31.80 -13.65
N ASP A 163 -5.43 31.57 -12.59
CA ASP A 163 -5.91 30.23 -12.19
C ASP A 163 -4.83 29.21 -11.81
N THR A 164 -3.64 29.67 -11.44
CA THR A 164 -2.59 28.83 -10.83
C THR A 164 -2.29 29.34 -9.44
N TRP A 165 -2.24 28.45 -8.45
CA TRP A 165 -1.75 28.79 -7.12
C TRP A 165 -0.22 28.84 -7.15
N ILE A 166 0.32 29.96 -6.70
CA ILE A 166 1.76 30.21 -6.61
C ILE A 166 2.12 30.39 -5.14
N ASP A 167 3.15 29.66 -4.71
CA ASP A 167 3.68 29.71 -3.36
C ASP A 167 4.92 30.61 -3.34
N PHE A 168 4.91 31.63 -2.50
CA PHE A 168 6.02 32.57 -2.32
C PHE A 168 6.78 32.23 -1.05
N VAL A 169 8.02 31.79 -1.23
CA VAL A 169 8.92 31.31 -0.18
C VAL A 169 10.11 32.25 -0.03
N ASN A 170 10.67 32.32 1.17
CA ASN A 170 11.90 33.04 1.42
C ASN A 170 13.11 32.13 1.28
N LEU A 171 14.18 32.66 0.67
CA LEU A 171 15.49 32.04 0.78
C LEU A 171 15.94 32.05 2.23
N ARG A 172 16.38 30.89 2.71
CA ARG A 172 16.68 30.72 4.12
C ARG A 172 17.97 29.98 4.37
N SER A 173 18.59 30.36 5.48
CA SER A 173 19.66 29.61 6.13
C SER A 173 19.09 29.00 7.41
N GLU A 174 19.42 27.74 7.65
CA GLU A 174 18.94 26.98 8.80
C GLU A 174 20.11 26.68 9.75
N THR A 175 19.84 26.64 11.04
CA THR A 175 20.77 26.11 12.05
C THR A 175 19.99 25.17 12.96
N TYR A 176 20.39 23.90 12.96
CA TYR A 176 19.77 22.85 13.75
C TYR A 176 20.39 22.76 15.14
N ALA A 177 19.56 22.51 16.15
CA ALA A 177 20.04 22.18 17.48
C ALA A 177 20.12 20.65 17.62
N GLU A 178 21.10 20.14 18.37
CA GLU A 178 21.34 18.68 18.49
C GLU A 178 20.07 17.87 18.83
N ASN A 179 19.18 18.46 19.66
CA ASN A 179 17.97 17.80 20.16
C ASN A 179 16.67 18.22 19.46
N SER A 180 16.71 19.05 18.41
CA SER A 180 15.50 19.54 17.72
C SER A 180 15.61 19.37 16.22
N ARG A 181 14.60 18.73 15.61
CA ARG A 181 14.44 18.71 14.14
C ARG A 181 14.02 20.06 13.55
N ILE A 182 13.56 20.98 14.38
CA ILE A 182 13.07 22.29 13.93
C ILE A 182 14.26 23.26 14.01
N PRO A 183 14.75 23.77 12.86
CA PRO A 183 15.88 24.68 12.85
C PRO A 183 15.47 26.09 13.26
N THR A 184 16.46 26.87 13.70
CA THR A 184 16.35 28.33 13.73
C THR A 184 16.61 28.89 12.33
N MET A 185 15.75 29.80 11.87
CA MET A 185 15.74 30.29 10.50
C MET A 185 16.23 31.75 10.43
N LYS A 186 17.03 32.06 9.41
CA LYS A 186 17.40 33.42 9.03
C LYS A 186 17.25 33.60 7.52
N PHE A 187 17.10 34.83 7.05
CA PHE A 187 17.24 35.14 5.62
C PHE A 187 18.60 34.65 5.13
N GLY A 188 18.59 33.91 4.03
CA GLY A 188 19.77 33.29 3.44
C GLY A 188 19.93 33.67 1.98
N THR A 189 21.12 33.45 1.45
CA THR A 189 21.39 33.51 0.02
C THR A 189 20.83 32.28 -0.70
N ALA A 190 20.67 32.35 -2.02
CA ALA A 190 20.21 31.20 -2.82
C ALA A 190 21.15 30.00 -2.65
N LYS A 191 22.45 30.26 -2.48
CA LYS A 191 23.44 29.23 -2.21
C LYS A 191 23.19 28.56 -0.85
N GLN A 192 22.99 29.33 0.22
CA GLN A 192 22.67 28.77 1.53
C GLN A 192 21.36 27.96 1.49
N ASP A 193 20.35 28.42 0.75
CA ASP A 193 19.10 27.69 0.54
C ASP A 193 19.28 26.38 -0.23
N ALA A 194 20.13 26.36 -1.27
CA ALA A 194 20.48 25.16 -2.02
C ALA A 194 21.14 24.09 -1.13
N PHE A 195 22.09 24.48 -0.28
CA PHE A 195 22.87 23.54 0.53
C PHE A 195 22.09 22.96 1.72
N ARG A 196 21.08 23.67 2.24
CA ARG A 196 20.23 23.13 3.31
C ARG A 196 19.17 22.15 2.82
N ARG A 197 18.97 21.98 1.51
CA ARG A 197 17.92 21.10 0.96
C ARG A 197 18.29 19.63 1.06
N ASP A 198 17.32 18.77 0.77
CA ASP A 198 17.48 17.33 0.91
C ASP A 198 18.42 16.73 -0.13
N LEU A 199 18.22 17.05 -1.41
CA LEU A 199 18.93 16.45 -2.53
C LEU A 199 19.42 17.50 -3.53
N THR A 200 20.58 17.26 -4.15
CA THR A 200 21.16 18.15 -5.18
C THR A 200 20.20 18.41 -6.34
N ILE A 201 19.49 17.38 -6.80
CA ILE A 201 18.46 17.48 -7.85
C ILE A 201 17.25 18.33 -7.44
N ASN A 202 17.02 18.54 -6.14
CA ASN A 202 15.96 19.39 -5.59
C ASN A 202 16.47 20.77 -5.15
N SER A 203 17.77 21.02 -5.31
CA SER A 203 18.47 22.27 -4.99
C SER A 203 18.67 23.19 -6.19
N LEU A 204 18.08 22.83 -7.33
CA LEU A 204 18.11 23.62 -8.55
C LEU A 204 17.14 24.79 -8.48
N PHE A 205 17.53 25.92 -9.07
CA PHE A 205 16.68 27.10 -9.24
C PHE A 205 16.54 27.43 -10.73
N TYR A 206 15.40 28.00 -11.10
CA TYR A 206 15.21 28.66 -12.38
C TYR A 206 15.04 30.15 -12.12
N ASN A 207 16.02 30.94 -12.53
CA ASN A 207 15.99 32.39 -12.38
C ASN A 207 15.09 32.98 -13.46
N ILE A 208 13.96 33.55 -13.04
CA ILE A 208 12.96 34.12 -13.95
C ILE A 208 13.49 35.43 -14.57
N ASN A 209 14.34 36.17 -13.86
CA ASN A 209 14.92 37.41 -14.35
C ASN A 209 15.88 37.16 -15.53
N SER A 210 16.65 36.06 -15.51
CA SER A 210 17.63 35.74 -16.55
C SER A 210 17.22 34.60 -17.49
N ASN A 211 16.07 33.97 -17.26
CA ASN A 211 15.59 32.78 -17.97
C ASN A 211 16.64 31.65 -18.04
N SER A 212 17.28 31.37 -16.91
CA SER A 212 18.36 30.37 -16.82
C SER A 212 18.23 29.49 -15.59
N VAL A 213 18.63 28.22 -15.73
CA VAL A 213 18.77 27.31 -14.60
C VAL A 213 20.07 27.62 -13.84
N GLU A 214 19.96 27.74 -12.53
CA GLU A 214 21.07 27.93 -11.60
C GLU A 214 21.26 26.64 -10.76
N ASP A 215 22.46 26.05 -10.87
CA ASP A 215 22.90 24.96 -10.00
C ASP A 215 23.98 25.46 -9.04
N LEU A 216 23.55 25.88 -7.85
CA LEU A 216 24.44 26.45 -6.84
C LEU A 216 25.21 25.38 -6.06
N THR A 217 24.83 24.11 -6.20
CA THR A 217 25.58 22.95 -5.68
C THR A 217 26.72 22.57 -6.61
N GLY A 218 26.61 22.90 -7.89
CA GLY A 218 27.56 22.54 -8.95
C GLY A 218 27.49 21.08 -9.39
N ARG A 219 26.60 20.27 -8.82
CA ARG A 219 26.42 18.85 -9.14
C ARG A 219 24.99 18.46 -9.50
N GLY A 220 23.97 19.19 -9.06
CA GLY A 220 22.57 18.82 -9.24
C GLY A 220 22.17 18.51 -10.69
N ILE A 221 22.66 19.26 -11.68
CA ILE A 221 22.38 18.95 -13.10
C ILE A 221 23.09 17.66 -13.54
N GLN A 222 24.33 17.45 -13.11
CA GLN A 222 25.11 16.26 -13.47
C GLN A 222 24.54 15.01 -12.79
N ASP A 223 24.19 15.10 -11.51
CA ASP A 223 23.53 14.04 -10.75
C ASP A 223 22.18 13.67 -11.38
N LEU A 224 21.41 14.67 -11.86
CA LEU A 224 20.16 14.43 -12.59
C LEU A 224 20.40 13.69 -13.92
N LYS A 225 21.45 14.08 -14.67
CA LYS A 225 21.85 13.43 -15.94
C LYS A 225 22.34 12.00 -15.73
N ASP A 226 23.11 11.76 -14.69
CA ASP A 226 23.66 10.44 -14.38
C ASP A 226 22.69 9.55 -13.59
N GLY A 227 21.58 10.11 -13.08
CA GLY A 227 20.54 9.38 -12.36
C GLY A 227 20.95 9.00 -10.94
N TYR A 228 21.54 9.94 -10.20
CA TYR A 228 21.97 9.78 -8.81
C TYR A 228 21.14 10.62 -7.83
N ILE A 229 20.90 10.03 -6.66
CA ILE A 229 20.35 10.69 -5.49
C ILE A 229 21.50 11.01 -4.56
N VAL A 230 21.79 12.30 -4.42
CA VAL A 230 22.92 12.81 -3.63
C VAL A 230 22.48 13.98 -2.77
N THR A 231 23.04 14.11 -1.57
CA THR A 231 22.81 15.26 -0.69
C THR A 231 23.75 16.42 -1.05
N PRO A 232 23.33 17.69 -0.88
CA PRO A 232 24.21 18.85 -1.11
C PRO A 232 25.38 18.96 -0.12
N LEU A 233 25.11 18.63 1.14
CA LEU A 233 26.10 18.54 2.23
C LEU A 233 26.44 17.08 2.51
N PRO A 234 27.47 16.77 3.33
CA PRO A 234 27.78 15.40 3.73
C PRO A 234 26.51 14.66 4.19
N PRO A 235 26.24 13.44 3.69
CA PRO A 235 24.98 12.75 3.97
C PRO A 235 24.70 12.54 5.46
N ARG A 236 25.75 12.22 6.23
CA ARG A 236 25.66 12.04 7.69
C ARG A 236 25.14 13.30 8.40
N GLU A 237 25.69 14.47 8.08
CA GLU A 237 25.23 15.76 8.64
C GLU A 237 23.79 16.03 8.24
N THR A 238 23.49 15.88 6.94
CA THR A 238 22.15 16.08 6.36
C THR A 238 21.08 15.23 7.05
N PHE A 239 21.40 13.97 7.35
CA PHE A 239 20.48 13.03 7.99
C PHE A 239 20.36 13.22 9.50
N LEU A 240 21.39 13.69 10.19
CA LEU A 240 21.30 13.98 11.63
C LEU A 240 20.50 15.27 11.92
N ASP A 241 20.51 16.22 10.98
CA ASP A 241 19.71 17.45 11.01
C ASP A 241 18.21 17.18 10.81
N ASP A 242 17.83 16.46 9.74
CA ASP A 242 16.47 15.98 9.52
C ASP A 242 16.47 14.52 9.01
N PRO A 243 16.33 13.53 9.92
CA PRO A 243 16.35 12.11 9.57
C PRO A 243 15.29 11.69 8.54
N LEU A 244 14.20 12.45 8.39
CA LEU A 244 13.19 12.16 7.38
C LEU A 244 13.76 12.22 5.95
N ARG A 245 14.86 12.96 5.74
CA ARG A 245 15.54 13.07 4.45
C ARG A 245 16.04 11.71 3.95
N VAL A 246 16.31 10.75 4.83
CA VAL A 246 16.62 9.36 4.45
C VAL A 246 15.46 8.74 3.69
N LEU A 247 14.25 8.81 4.26
CA LEU A 247 13.05 8.27 3.61
C LEU A 247 12.72 9.05 2.33
N ARG A 248 12.93 10.36 2.29
CA ARG A 248 12.76 11.15 1.07
C ARG A 248 13.75 10.75 -0.03
N ALA A 249 15.01 10.52 0.32
CA ALA A 249 16.03 10.04 -0.62
C ALA A 249 15.63 8.67 -1.20
N ILE A 250 15.16 7.74 -0.37
CA ILE A 250 14.63 6.44 -0.82
C ILE A 250 13.44 6.63 -1.77
N ARG A 251 12.48 7.50 -1.40
CA ARG A 251 11.29 7.75 -2.21
C ARG A 251 11.65 8.33 -3.58
N PHE A 252 12.56 9.31 -3.63
CA PHE A 252 12.99 9.91 -4.89
C PHE A 252 13.83 8.93 -5.72
N GLY A 253 14.71 8.16 -5.09
CA GLY A 253 15.45 7.08 -5.75
C GLY A 253 14.52 6.07 -6.42
N ALA A 254 13.49 5.62 -5.69
CA ALA A 254 12.47 4.73 -6.25
C ALA A 254 11.64 5.41 -7.36
N ARG A 255 11.13 6.63 -7.11
CA ARG A 255 10.27 7.37 -8.04
C ARG A 255 10.91 7.58 -9.40
N PHE A 256 12.18 7.99 -9.41
CA PHE A 256 12.94 8.28 -10.63
C PHE A 256 13.77 7.09 -11.12
N LYS A 257 13.80 5.98 -10.36
CA LYS A 257 14.68 4.83 -10.60
C LYS A 257 16.15 5.20 -10.61
N PHE A 258 16.51 6.19 -9.79
CA PHE A 258 17.86 6.69 -9.62
C PHE A 258 18.60 5.89 -8.56
N LYS A 259 19.93 5.82 -8.69
CA LYS A 259 20.80 5.15 -7.73
C LYS A 259 21.03 6.06 -6.53
N LEU A 260 20.99 5.49 -5.34
CA LEU A 260 21.49 6.17 -4.15
C LEU A 260 23.02 6.21 -4.20
N ASP A 261 23.60 7.38 -4.00
CA ASP A 261 25.04 7.55 -3.87
C ASP A 261 25.62 6.70 -2.72
N GLU A 262 26.87 6.26 -2.83
CA GLU A 262 27.44 5.29 -1.87
C GLU A 262 27.63 5.92 -0.48
N ASP A 263 28.13 7.17 -0.41
CA ASP A 263 28.28 7.89 0.86
C ASP A 263 26.90 8.10 1.53
N LEU A 264 25.87 8.32 0.71
CA LEU A 264 24.48 8.42 1.16
C LEU A 264 24.00 7.09 1.74
N ARG A 265 24.24 5.97 1.05
CA ARG A 265 23.86 4.63 1.51
C ARG A 265 24.57 4.26 2.82
N GLU A 266 25.86 4.56 2.93
CA GLU A 266 26.65 4.31 4.13
C GLU A 266 26.08 5.09 5.32
N ALA A 267 25.88 6.41 5.16
CA ALA A 267 25.32 7.25 6.20
C ALA A 267 23.90 6.83 6.61
N ALA A 268 23.02 6.53 5.65
CA ALA A 268 21.65 6.09 5.92
C ALA A 268 21.58 4.74 6.65
N SER A 269 22.60 3.89 6.50
CA SER A 269 22.68 2.57 7.14
C SER A 269 23.28 2.62 8.56
N SER A 270 23.80 3.78 8.99
CA SER A 270 24.45 3.93 10.29
C SER A 270 23.45 3.86 11.44
N GLU A 271 23.86 3.32 12.58
CA GLU A 271 22.97 3.16 13.73
C GLU A 271 22.51 4.51 14.29
N GLU A 272 23.38 5.52 14.26
CA GLU A 272 23.05 6.87 14.75
C GLU A 272 21.92 7.50 13.93
N VAL A 273 21.91 7.30 12.60
CA VAL A 273 20.85 7.80 11.73
C VAL A 273 19.54 7.04 11.96
N LYS A 274 19.59 5.73 12.22
CA LYS A 274 18.40 4.95 12.59
C LYS A 274 17.80 5.41 13.90
N GLU A 275 18.62 5.58 14.93
CA GLU A 275 18.19 6.09 16.22
C GLU A 275 17.61 7.51 16.09
N ALA A 276 18.25 8.37 15.30
CA ALA A 276 17.73 9.70 15.03
C ALA A 276 16.37 9.65 14.29
N LEU A 277 16.21 8.75 13.32
CA LEU A 277 14.93 8.54 12.62
C LEU A 277 13.82 8.08 13.56
N MET A 278 14.11 7.17 14.49
CA MET A 278 13.14 6.65 15.46
C MET A 278 12.76 7.68 16.53
N ASN A 279 13.73 8.50 16.97
CA ASN A 279 13.56 9.37 18.14
C ASN A 279 13.21 10.83 17.79
N LYS A 280 13.71 11.37 16.66
CA LYS A 280 13.49 12.78 16.28
C LYS A 280 12.28 12.99 15.37
N ILE A 281 11.81 11.94 14.66
CA ILE A 281 10.74 12.05 13.67
C ILE A 281 9.46 11.38 14.17
N SER A 282 8.34 12.08 14.05
CA SER A 282 7.04 11.52 14.44
C SER A 282 6.63 10.38 13.50
N ARG A 283 5.87 9.44 14.04
CA ARG A 283 5.37 8.27 13.30
C ARG A 283 4.47 8.66 12.13
N GLU A 284 3.75 9.78 12.24
CA GLU A 284 2.91 10.35 11.18
C GLU A 284 3.74 10.79 9.96
N ARG A 285 4.91 11.41 10.17
CA ARG A 285 5.78 11.83 9.06
C ARG A 285 6.42 10.62 8.37
N ILE A 286 6.86 9.62 9.14
CA ILE A 286 7.36 8.35 8.59
C ILE A 286 6.26 7.68 7.76
N GLY A 287 5.07 7.54 8.34
CA GLY A 287 3.90 6.97 7.68
C GLY A 287 3.53 7.66 6.38
N HIS A 288 3.55 9.00 6.36
CA HIS A 288 3.27 9.78 5.16
C HIS A 288 4.29 9.50 4.04
N GLU A 289 5.59 9.48 4.34
CA GLU A 289 6.60 9.18 3.32
C GLU A 289 6.49 7.72 2.82
N VAL A 290 6.20 6.75 3.70
CA VAL A 290 5.94 5.35 3.32
C VAL A 290 4.68 5.23 2.46
N ASP A 291 3.60 5.94 2.77
CA ASP A 291 2.35 5.91 2.00
C ASP A 291 2.56 6.47 0.58
N LEU A 292 3.39 7.52 0.44
CA LEU A 292 3.81 8.02 -0.87
C LEU A 292 4.70 7.01 -1.63
N MET A 293 5.51 6.21 -0.95
CA MET A 293 6.30 5.14 -1.58
C MET A 293 5.40 3.99 -2.05
N ILE A 294 4.46 3.55 -1.21
CA ILE A 294 3.54 2.44 -1.49
C ILE A 294 2.55 2.80 -2.59
N SER A 295 2.08 4.05 -2.60
CA SER A 295 1.20 4.58 -3.66
C SER A 295 1.96 5.03 -4.91
N GLY A 296 3.30 4.99 -4.87
CA GLY A 296 4.16 5.45 -5.95
C GLY A 296 4.25 4.47 -7.12
N ASN A 297 5.08 4.83 -8.11
CA ASN A 297 5.28 4.03 -9.31
C ASN A 297 6.27 2.85 -9.13
N GLN A 298 6.97 2.76 -7.99
CA GLN A 298 8.01 1.76 -7.72
C GLN A 298 8.03 1.34 -6.22
N PRO A 299 6.90 0.82 -5.68
CA PRO A 299 6.80 0.48 -4.26
C PRO A 299 7.78 -0.62 -3.84
N VAL A 300 8.04 -1.60 -4.72
CA VAL A 300 9.00 -2.68 -4.46
C VAL A 300 10.42 -2.14 -4.28
N MET A 301 10.88 -1.25 -5.17
CA MET A 301 12.22 -0.67 -5.06
C MET A 301 12.37 0.18 -3.80
N ALA A 302 11.34 0.95 -3.44
CA ALA A 302 11.36 1.74 -2.22
C ALA A 302 11.51 0.86 -0.96
N MET A 303 10.71 -0.22 -0.85
CA MET A 303 10.80 -1.12 0.29
C MET A 303 12.08 -1.96 0.28
N LEU A 304 12.63 -2.27 -0.90
CA LEU A 304 13.94 -2.91 -1.03
C LEU A 304 15.06 -2.01 -0.51
N HIS A 305 15.03 -0.71 -0.80
CA HIS A 305 15.99 0.24 -0.23
C HIS A 305 15.85 0.34 1.30
N ILE A 306 14.63 0.36 1.85
CA ILE A 306 14.42 0.32 3.31
C ILE A 306 15.07 -0.93 3.91
N LEU A 307 14.92 -2.09 3.25
CA LEU A 307 15.54 -3.34 3.67
C LEU A 307 17.08 -3.29 3.59
N GLU A 308 17.63 -2.87 2.45
CA GLU A 308 19.08 -2.81 2.21
C GLU A 308 19.79 -1.85 3.18
N LEU A 309 19.15 -0.73 3.51
CA LEU A 309 19.65 0.26 4.46
C LEU A 309 19.40 -0.13 5.92
N LYS A 310 18.84 -1.33 6.17
CA LYS A 310 18.53 -1.85 7.52
C LYS A 310 17.60 -0.92 8.31
N LEU A 311 16.65 -0.30 7.62
CA LEU A 311 15.67 0.64 8.19
C LEU A 311 14.31 -0.02 8.46
N PHE A 312 14.14 -1.29 8.13
CA PHE A 312 12.82 -1.95 8.19
C PHE A 312 12.21 -1.88 9.60
N ASP A 313 12.94 -2.21 10.65
CA ASP A 313 12.40 -2.20 12.02
C ASP A 313 12.21 -0.78 12.57
N ALA A 314 13.04 0.18 12.12
CA ALA A 314 12.86 1.60 12.43
C ALA A 314 11.58 2.16 11.78
N VAL A 315 11.23 1.68 10.58
CA VAL A 315 10.05 2.12 9.83
C VAL A 315 8.79 1.33 10.21
N PHE A 316 8.88 0.04 10.48
CA PHE A 316 7.76 -0.85 10.77
C PHE A 316 7.91 -1.49 12.15
N THR A 317 7.74 -0.68 13.19
CA THR A 317 7.82 -1.13 14.57
C THR A 317 6.72 -2.16 14.88
N CYS A 318 7.12 -3.23 15.57
CA CYS A 318 6.20 -4.27 16.04
C CYS A 318 5.76 -4.01 17.49
N PRO A 319 4.57 -4.50 17.90
CA PRO A 319 4.14 -4.43 19.29
C PRO A 319 4.97 -5.37 20.17
N GLU A 320 4.92 -5.14 21.48
CA GLU A 320 5.53 -6.05 22.46
C GLU A 320 4.82 -7.42 22.46
N ASN A 321 5.61 -8.49 22.56
CA ASN A 321 5.15 -9.89 22.70
C ASN A 321 4.16 -10.38 21.61
N PRO A 322 4.52 -10.33 20.31
CA PRO A 322 3.71 -10.93 19.26
C PRO A 322 3.62 -12.46 19.39
N GLN A 323 2.50 -13.02 18.95
CA GLN A 323 2.14 -14.43 19.04
C GLN A 323 1.53 -14.93 17.72
N PRO A 324 2.14 -15.91 17.02
CA PRO A 324 3.48 -16.46 17.30
C PRO A 324 4.57 -15.37 17.20
N GLU A 325 5.75 -15.64 17.74
CA GLU A 325 6.88 -14.72 17.59
C GLU A 325 7.18 -14.48 16.10
N VAL A 326 7.52 -13.23 15.77
CA VAL A 326 7.85 -12.87 14.39
C VAL A 326 9.16 -13.56 14.01
N VAL A 327 9.13 -14.31 12.91
CA VAL A 327 10.29 -15.08 12.44
C VAL A 327 11.42 -14.12 12.04
N GLU A 328 12.66 -14.42 12.43
CA GLU A 328 13.84 -13.68 12.00
C GLU A 328 13.93 -13.66 10.45
N GLY A 329 14.18 -12.49 9.87
CA GLY A 329 14.22 -12.33 8.41
C GLY A 329 12.84 -12.17 7.76
N CYS A 330 11.76 -12.01 8.54
CA CYS A 330 10.40 -11.82 8.02
C CYS A 330 10.29 -10.64 7.05
N GLU A 331 11.10 -9.60 7.22
CA GLU A 331 11.16 -8.44 6.35
C GLU A 331 11.44 -8.81 4.88
N ARG A 332 12.28 -9.82 4.63
CA ARG A 332 12.57 -10.32 3.28
C ARG A 332 11.35 -10.96 2.64
N PHE A 333 10.56 -11.66 3.44
CA PHE A 333 9.30 -12.25 2.99
C PHE A 333 8.29 -11.15 2.68
N CYS A 334 8.20 -10.11 3.52
CA CYS A 334 7.35 -8.95 3.26
C CYS A 334 7.65 -8.34 1.89
N ILE A 335 8.94 -8.10 1.57
CA ILE A 335 9.34 -7.56 0.26
C ILE A 335 9.03 -8.54 -0.87
N SER A 336 9.25 -9.85 -0.66
CA SER A 336 8.98 -10.87 -1.68
C SER A 336 7.49 -10.96 -2.04
N TYR A 337 6.59 -10.85 -1.06
CA TYR A 337 5.15 -10.81 -1.32
C TYR A 337 4.72 -9.51 -2.01
N LEU A 338 5.32 -8.37 -1.63
CA LEU A 338 5.08 -7.10 -2.32
C LEU A 338 5.55 -7.16 -3.78
N ASP A 339 6.71 -7.77 -4.07
CA ASP A 339 7.21 -7.96 -5.44
C ASP A 339 6.29 -8.87 -6.26
N ALA A 340 5.88 -10.01 -5.71
CA ALA A 340 4.91 -10.90 -6.37
C ALA A 340 3.59 -10.17 -6.66
N ALA A 341 3.09 -9.38 -5.71
CA ALA A 341 1.89 -8.59 -5.86
C ALA A 341 2.03 -7.51 -6.95
N TRP A 342 3.14 -6.78 -6.94
CA TRP A 342 3.47 -5.79 -7.95
C TRP A 342 3.46 -6.42 -9.35
N ASN A 343 4.20 -7.52 -9.53
CA ASN A 343 4.33 -8.19 -10.82
C ASN A 343 2.98 -8.72 -11.34
N VAL A 344 2.13 -9.28 -10.47
CA VAL A 344 0.77 -9.72 -10.87
C VAL A 344 -0.10 -8.53 -11.27
N LEU A 345 -0.07 -7.43 -10.52
CA LEU A 345 -0.88 -6.25 -10.82
C LEU A 345 -0.50 -5.62 -12.17
N GLN A 346 0.79 -5.61 -12.53
CA GLN A 346 1.24 -5.09 -13.85
C GLN A 346 0.70 -5.90 -15.03
N LEU A 347 0.31 -7.16 -14.82
CA LEU A 347 -0.23 -8.05 -15.85
C LEU A 347 -1.76 -7.99 -15.97
N ILE A 348 -2.43 -7.28 -15.06
CA ILE A 348 -3.88 -7.20 -14.97
C ILE A 348 -4.32 -5.80 -15.41
N ASN A 349 -5.53 -5.71 -15.97
CA ASN A 349 -6.09 -4.44 -16.41
C ASN A 349 -6.13 -3.43 -15.24
N PRO A 350 -5.40 -2.30 -15.32
CA PRO A 350 -5.37 -1.29 -14.26
C PRO A 350 -6.76 -0.73 -13.92
N SER A 351 -7.69 -0.67 -14.87
CA SER A 351 -9.02 -0.07 -14.65
C SER A 351 -9.91 -0.87 -13.68
N LEU A 352 -9.49 -2.08 -13.28
CA LEU A 352 -10.22 -2.89 -12.30
C LEU A 352 -10.09 -2.38 -10.87
N PHE A 353 -9.09 -1.54 -10.59
CA PHE A 353 -8.76 -1.06 -9.26
C PHE A 353 -8.58 0.46 -9.27
N ASP A 354 -9.28 1.14 -8.37
CA ASP A 354 -8.97 2.53 -8.04
C ASP A 354 -7.67 2.65 -7.24
N ASP A 355 -7.18 3.88 -7.06
CA ASP A 355 -5.91 4.13 -6.38
C ASP A 355 -5.92 3.72 -4.91
N GLU A 356 -7.08 3.81 -4.24
CA GLU A 356 -7.22 3.38 -2.85
C GLU A 356 -7.13 1.85 -2.75
N GLN A 357 -7.80 1.12 -3.64
CA GLN A 357 -7.74 -0.34 -3.72
C GLN A 357 -6.33 -0.84 -4.03
N ARG A 358 -5.59 -0.17 -4.92
CA ARG A 358 -4.19 -0.51 -5.22
C ARG A 358 -3.28 -0.27 -4.02
N ARG A 359 -3.44 0.86 -3.33
CA ARG A 359 -2.69 1.18 -2.11
C ARG A 359 -2.92 0.13 -1.02
N ILE A 360 -4.18 -0.20 -0.75
CA ILE A 360 -4.56 -1.22 0.23
C ILE A 360 -4.07 -2.61 -0.19
N TYR A 361 -4.11 -2.95 -1.48
CA TYR A 361 -3.56 -4.20 -2.01
C TYR A 361 -2.07 -4.34 -1.69
N PHE A 362 -1.27 -3.30 -1.90
CA PHE A 362 0.16 -3.35 -1.60
C PHE A 362 0.46 -3.45 -0.11
N TYR A 363 -0.28 -2.76 0.76
CA TYR A 363 -0.15 -2.95 2.21
C TYR A 363 -0.54 -4.37 2.64
N ALA A 364 -1.64 -4.90 2.11
CA ALA A 364 -2.07 -6.27 2.38
C ALA A 364 -1.04 -7.29 1.89
N ALA A 365 -0.40 -7.07 0.73
CA ALA A 365 0.66 -7.93 0.23
C ALA A 365 1.93 -7.84 1.07
N LEU A 366 2.40 -6.61 1.36
CA LEU A 366 3.61 -6.36 2.14
C LEU A 366 3.56 -7.04 3.51
N PHE A 367 2.43 -6.96 4.21
CA PHE A 367 2.28 -7.55 5.54
C PHE A 367 1.62 -8.94 5.54
N LEU A 368 1.43 -9.57 4.38
CA LEU A 368 0.84 -10.91 4.28
C LEU A 368 1.58 -12.00 5.08
N PRO A 369 2.92 -11.96 5.23
CA PRO A 369 3.64 -12.89 6.12
C PRO A 369 3.19 -12.81 7.59
N LEU A 370 2.73 -11.63 8.04
CA LEU A 370 2.34 -11.35 9.42
C LEU A 370 0.85 -11.59 9.68
N ARG A 371 0.08 -12.07 8.69
CA ARG A 371 -1.40 -12.19 8.76
C ARG A 371 -1.94 -13.00 9.94
N ASN A 372 -1.16 -13.97 10.44
CA ASN A 372 -1.54 -14.85 11.55
C ASN A 372 -0.93 -14.43 12.89
N VAL A 373 -0.17 -13.32 12.90
CA VAL A 373 0.51 -12.81 14.09
C VAL A 373 -0.38 -11.82 14.80
N VAL A 374 -0.57 -12.04 16.09
CA VAL A 374 -1.40 -11.20 16.96
C VAL A 374 -0.65 -10.78 18.22
N TYR A 375 -1.16 -9.80 18.94
CA TYR A 375 -0.69 -9.46 20.28
C TYR A 375 -1.90 -9.16 21.17
N MET A 376 -1.68 -9.15 22.48
CA MET A 376 -2.71 -8.85 23.47
C MET A 376 -2.63 -7.39 23.89
N ASP A 377 -3.74 -6.67 23.72
CA ASP A 377 -3.90 -5.28 24.17
C ASP A 377 -5.19 -5.18 24.99
N ASN A 378 -5.07 -4.87 26.28
CA ASN A 378 -6.22 -4.79 27.19
C ASN A 378 -7.16 -6.01 27.09
N SER A 379 -6.57 -7.22 27.09
CA SER A 379 -7.26 -8.51 26.95
C SER A 379 -7.95 -8.76 25.59
N LYS A 380 -7.74 -7.89 24.59
CA LYS A 380 -8.21 -8.09 23.21
C LYS A 380 -7.07 -8.62 22.35
N LYS A 381 -7.38 -9.62 21.53
CA LYS A 381 -6.48 -10.15 20.50
C LYS A 381 -6.51 -9.21 19.30
N ILE A 382 -5.39 -8.55 18.99
CA ILE A 382 -5.27 -7.60 17.87
C ILE A 382 -4.22 -8.11 16.88
N ALA A 383 -4.49 -7.98 15.58
CA ALA A 383 -3.52 -8.32 14.53
C ALA A 383 -2.31 -7.38 14.58
N VAL A 384 -1.10 -7.93 14.46
CA VAL A 384 0.14 -7.13 14.39
C VAL A 384 0.12 -6.19 13.17
N THR A 385 -0.46 -6.64 12.07
CA THR A 385 -0.63 -5.82 10.85
C THR A 385 -1.45 -4.56 11.11
N SER A 386 -2.52 -4.66 11.92
CA SER A 386 -3.29 -3.50 12.37
C SER A 386 -2.48 -2.58 13.27
N PHE A 387 -1.59 -3.10 14.12
CA PHE A 387 -0.68 -2.27 14.92
C PHE A 387 0.32 -1.51 14.03
N ILE A 388 0.93 -2.18 13.05
CA ILE A 388 1.89 -1.53 12.15
C ILE A 388 1.21 -0.38 11.40
N ILE A 389 0.03 -0.61 10.82
CA ILE A 389 -0.67 0.43 10.05
C ILE A 389 -1.14 1.59 10.94
N ARG A 390 -1.75 1.29 12.11
CA ARG A 390 -2.36 2.31 12.98
C ARG A 390 -1.39 3.02 13.92
N SER A 391 -0.46 2.28 14.51
CA SER A 391 0.45 2.78 15.55
C SER A 391 1.81 3.14 14.97
N SER A 392 2.36 2.27 14.12
CA SER A 392 3.67 2.49 13.52
C SER A 392 3.61 3.51 12.39
N LEU A 393 2.70 3.37 11.43
CA LEU A 393 2.59 4.29 10.29
C LEU A 393 1.55 5.39 10.50
N LYS A 394 0.72 5.32 11.56
CA LYS A 394 -0.31 6.32 11.86
C LYS A 394 -1.26 6.59 10.68
N LEU A 395 -1.52 5.57 9.87
CA LEU A 395 -2.50 5.62 8.77
C LEU A 395 -3.93 5.49 9.31
N LYS A 396 -4.92 5.64 8.43
CA LYS A 396 -6.33 5.62 8.79
C LYS A 396 -6.71 4.28 9.44
N THR A 397 -7.54 4.32 10.48
CA THR A 397 -8.06 3.10 11.13
C THR A 397 -8.77 2.17 10.15
N ASN A 398 -9.54 2.73 9.21
CA ASN A 398 -10.23 1.96 8.17
C ASN A 398 -9.25 1.17 7.28
N ASP A 399 -8.05 1.70 7.02
CA ASP A 399 -7.02 1.00 6.23
C ASP A 399 -6.52 -0.23 7.01
N ALA A 400 -6.27 -0.07 8.31
CA ALA A 400 -5.83 -1.15 9.19
C ALA A 400 -6.89 -2.26 9.35
N GLU A 401 -8.17 -1.88 9.42
CA GLU A 401 -9.29 -2.81 9.47
C GLU A 401 -9.46 -3.55 8.14
N MET A 402 -9.36 -2.83 7.01
CA MET A 402 -9.48 -3.42 5.68
C MET A 402 -8.35 -4.41 5.38
N VAL A 403 -7.10 -4.07 5.71
CA VAL A 403 -5.96 -5.00 5.52
C VAL A 403 -6.15 -6.29 6.33
N SER A 404 -6.58 -6.17 7.60
CA SER A 404 -6.88 -7.36 8.42
C SER A 404 -8.07 -8.16 7.89
N ALA A 405 -9.11 -7.50 7.39
CA ALA A 405 -10.24 -8.16 6.74
C ALA A 405 -9.81 -8.90 5.46
N LEU A 406 -8.94 -8.30 4.66
CA LEU A 406 -8.38 -8.92 3.45
C LEU A 406 -7.54 -10.15 3.79
N HIS A 407 -6.69 -10.08 4.82
CA HIS A 407 -5.92 -11.21 5.31
C HIS A 407 -6.78 -12.38 5.75
N LEU A 408 -7.87 -12.11 6.49
CA LEU A 408 -8.82 -13.14 6.90
C LEU A 408 -9.61 -13.71 5.70
N ALA A 409 -10.05 -12.85 4.79
CA ALA A 409 -10.76 -13.26 3.59
C ALA A 409 -9.87 -14.09 2.66
N ALA A 410 -8.56 -13.83 2.63
CA ALA A 410 -7.63 -14.46 1.69
C ALA A 410 -7.60 -15.98 1.81
N GLU A 411 -7.64 -16.52 3.03
CA GLU A 411 -7.67 -17.97 3.28
C GLU A 411 -8.97 -18.61 2.78
N ARG A 412 -10.10 -17.89 2.86
CA ARG A 412 -11.40 -18.39 2.38
C ARG A 412 -11.56 -18.28 0.87
N PHE A 413 -11.02 -17.21 0.27
CA PHE A 413 -10.90 -17.08 -1.17
C PHE A 413 -9.93 -18.13 -1.75
N LEU A 414 -8.91 -18.57 -1.00
CA LEU A 414 -8.06 -19.70 -1.40
C LEU A 414 -8.88 -21.00 -1.55
N SER A 415 -9.79 -21.29 -0.62
CA SER A 415 -10.76 -22.40 -0.78
C SER A 415 -11.63 -22.24 -2.02
N LEU A 416 -12.05 -21.00 -2.33
CA LEU A 416 -12.83 -20.71 -3.54
C LEU A 416 -12.02 -20.96 -4.82
N ILE A 417 -10.76 -20.54 -4.87
CA ILE A 417 -9.85 -20.79 -5.99
C ILE A 417 -9.71 -22.31 -6.20
N LEU A 418 -9.45 -23.09 -5.15
CA LEU A 418 -9.33 -24.54 -5.23
C LEU A 418 -10.61 -25.21 -5.75
N LEU A 419 -11.78 -24.74 -5.31
CA LEU A 419 -13.08 -25.22 -5.77
C LEU A 419 -13.37 -24.87 -7.25
N MET A 420 -12.87 -23.73 -7.74
CA MET A 420 -13.05 -23.30 -9.12
C MET A 420 -12.02 -23.90 -10.09
N GLU A 421 -10.83 -24.25 -9.60
CA GLU A 421 -9.79 -24.95 -10.38
C GLU A 421 -10.02 -26.46 -10.46
N SER A 422 -10.69 -27.07 -9.49
CA SER A 422 -11.04 -28.49 -9.54
C SER A 422 -12.24 -28.75 -10.46
N ASP A 423 -12.01 -29.52 -11.53
CA ASP A 423 -13.08 -30.07 -12.39
C ASP A 423 -13.89 -31.18 -11.69
N LYS A 424 -13.52 -31.56 -10.46
CA LYS A 424 -14.11 -32.67 -9.70
C LYS A 424 -14.98 -32.14 -8.55
N GLU A 425 -16.21 -32.63 -8.46
CA GLU A 425 -17.19 -32.35 -7.40
C GLU A 425 -16.73 -32.80 -5.98
N SER A 426 -15.54 -33.41 -5.85
CA SER A 426 -15.03 -34.03 -4.61
C SER A 426 -14.47 -33.05 -3.57
N VAL A 427 -14.36 -31.74 -3.86
CA VAL A 427 -13.92 -30.70 -2.89
C VAL A 427 -15.11 -30.11 -2.11
N SER A 428 -16.26 -30.78 -2.14
CA SER A 428 -17.45 -30.41 -1.37
C SER A 428 -17.37 -30.81 0.10
N SER A 429 -16.46 -31.72 0.48
CA SER A 429 -16.42 -32.34 1.81
C SER A 429 -15.67 -31.54 2.89
N GLU A 430 -14.73 -30.67 2.52
CA GLU A 430 -13.87 -29.93 3.49
C GLU A 430 -14.31 -28.47 3.71
N ILE A 431 -15.11 -27.90 2.81
CA ILE A 431 -15.62 -26.53 2.99
C ILE A 431 -16.79 -26.62 3.97
N LYS A 432 -16.61 -26.12 5.19
CA LYS A 432 -17.65 -25.94 6.22
C LYS A 432 -18.73 -24.93 5.76
N LEU A 433 -19.47 -25.27 4.71
CA LEU A 433 -20.74 -24.64 4.34
C LEU A 433 -21.90 -25.21 5.18
N GLN A 434 -21.64 -26.28 5.95
CA GLN A 434 -22.59 -26.96 6.82
C GLN A 434 -23.28 -25.98 7.77
N ASP A 435 -24.53 -25.69 7.41
CA ASP A 435 -25.59 -25.45 8.36
C ASP A 435 -26.45 -26.70 8.28
N ASP A 436 -26.60 -27.45 9.38
CA ASP A 436 -27.23 -28.78 9.41
C ASP A 436 -28.68 -28.78 8.88
N PHE A 437 -29.26 -27.60 8.68
CA PHE A 437 -30.64 -27.37 8.26
C PHE A 437 -30.78 -26.70 6.88
N LEU A 438 -29.67 -26.42 6.19
CA LEU A 438 -29.67 -25.84 4.84
C LEU A 438 -28.99 -26.82 3.87
N ASN A 439 -29.80 -27.61 3.15
CA ASN A 439 -29.29 -28.50 2.11
C ASN A 439 -28.85 -27.67 0.90
N ILE A 440 -27.57 -27.31 0.83
CA ILE A 440 -27.00 -26.56 -0.30
C ILE A 440 -26.65 -27.58 -1.39
N PRO A 441 -27.29 -27.52 -2.58
CA PRO A 441 -26.91 -28.41 -3.67
C PRO A 441 -25.44 -28.20 -4.06
N PRO A 442 -24.68 -29.26 -4.41
CA PRO A 442 -23.29 -29.14 -4.86
C PRO A 442 -23.11 -28.15 -6.02
N THR A 443 -24.10 -28.08 -6.91
CA THR A 443 -24.18 -27.13 -8.03
C THR A 443 -24.20 -25.66 -7.59
N SER A 444 -24.73 -25.37 -6.40
CA SER A 444 -24.86 -24.03 -5.84
C SER A 444 -23.73 -23.67 -4.87
N ALA A 445 -22.87 -24.61 -4.49
CA ALA A 445 -21.80 -24.39 -3.51
C ALA A 445 -20.84 -23.26 -3.91
N LYS A 446 -20.43 -23.21 -5.19
CA LYS A 446 -19.58 -22.14 -5.75
C LYS A 446 -20.23 -20.77 -5.58
N ARG A 447 -21.53 -20.69 -5.91
CA ARG A 447 -22.33 -19.45 -5.84
C ARG A 447 -22.51 -18.97 -4.41
N VAL A 448 -22.84 -19.87 -3.48
CA VAL A 448 -23.05 -19.52 -2.06
C VAL A 448 -21.74 -19.07 -1.44
N LEU A 449 -20.64 -19.82 -1.64
CA LEU A 449 -19.35 -19.44 -1.07
C LEU A 449 -18.87 -18.08 -1.60
N ALA A 450 -18.85 -17.90 -2.93
CA ALA A 450 -18.49 -16.63 -3.55
C ALA A 450 -19.40 -15.50 -3.08
N GLY A 451 -20.72 -15.71 -3.08
CA GLY A 451 -21.69 -14.72 -2.64
C GLY A 451 -21.47 -14.26 -1.20
N MET A 452 -21.25 -15.19 -0.28
CA MET A 452 -20.97 -14.88 1.14
C MET A 452 -19.68 -14.09 1.30
N LEU A 453 -18.61 -14.48 0.60
CA LEU A 453 -17.32 -13.78 0.63
C LEU A 453 -17.42 -12.35 0.08
N LEU A 454 -18.07 -12.19 -1.07
CA LEU A 454 -18.25 -10.89 -1.70
C LEU A 454 -19.14 -9.95 -0.86
N ARG A 455 -20.12 -10.48 -0.12
CA ARG A 455 -20.94 -9.66 0.80
C ARG A 455 -20.15 -9.10 1.98
N GLU A 456 -19.16 -9.85 2.45
CA GLU A 456 -18.32 -9.48 3.58
C GLU A 456 -17.31 -8.39 3.21
N ILE A 457 -16.56 -8.60 2.13
CA ILE A 457 -15.47 -7.70 1.71
C ILE A 457 -15.93 -6.64 0.69
N LYS A 458 -17.16 -6.75 0.17
CA LYS A 458 -17.84 -5.78 -0.69
C LYS A 458 -16.99 -5.42 -1.91
N THR A 459 -16.78 -4.12 -2.17
CA THR A 459 -16.04 -3.60 -3.32
C THR A 459 -14.59 -4.09 -3.40
N TYR A 460 -14.01 -4.57 -2.29
CA TYR A 460 -12.63 -5.05 -2.21
C TYR A 460 -12.47 -6.54 -2.57
N TRP A 461 -13.51 -7.21 -3.07
CA TRP A 461 -13.43 -8.65 -3.37
C TRP A 461 -12.40 -9.02 -4.43
N ARG A 462 -12.16 -8.14 -5.42
CA ARG A 462 -11.09 -8.34 -6.41
C ARG A 462 -9.71 -8.24 -5.75
N VAL A 463 -9.54 -7.34 -4.79
CA VAL A 463 -8.31 -7.22 -3.99
C VAL A 463 -8.11 -8.48 -3.14
N ALA A 464 -9.16 -8.96 -2.47
CA ALA A 464 -9.10 -10.21 -1.70
C ALA A 464 -8.71 -11.40 -2.58
N LEU A 465 -9.32 -11.52 -3.76
CA LEU A 465 -8.99 -12.56 -4.73
C LEU A 465 -7.52 -12.49 -5.16
N LEU A 466 -6.99 -11.30 -5.46
CA LEU A 466 -5.58 -11.12 -5.80
C LEU A 466 -4.65 -11.56 -4.67
N ILE A 467 -4.92 -11.14 -3.43
CA ILE A 467 -4.12 -11.55 -2.26
C ILE A 467 -4.15 -13.07 -2.10
N SER A 468 -5.31 -13.72 -2.28
CA SER A 468 -5.42 -15.18 -2.25
C SER A 468 -4.60 -15.87 -3.34
N THR A 469 -4.49 -15.27 -4.52
CA THR A 469 -3.62 -15.84 -5.57
C THR A 469 -2.16 -15.88 -5.12
N LEU A 470 -1.71 -15.01 -4.20
CA LEU A 470 -0.34 -15.04 -3.65
C LEU A 470 -0.13 -16.21 -2.67
N LEU A 471 -1.19 -16.62 -1.96
CA LEU A 471 -1.17 -17.79 -1.06
C LEU A 471 -1.35 -19.12 -1.80
N TYR A 472 -1.87 -19.09 -3.03
CA TYR A 472 -2.07 -20.29 -3.83
C TYR A 472 -0.72 -20.93 -4.19
N SER A 473 -0.58 -22.22 -3.86
CA SER A 473 0.59 -23.02 -4.19
C SER A 473 0.56 -23.42 -5.66
N ILE A 474 1.56 -22.99 -6.42
CA ILE A 474 1.72 -23.36 -7.83
C ILE A 474 2.65 -24.58 -7.91
N PRO A 475 2.22 -25.71 -8.49
CA PRO A 475 3.09 -26.87 -8.68
C PRO A 475 4.32 -26.50 -9.53
N ILE A 476 5.51 -26.79 -9.02
CA ILE A 476 6.77 -26.54 -9.73
C ILE A 476 6.91 -27.57 -10.85
N ASN A 477 6.81 -27.13 -12.10
CA ASN A 477 7.39 -27.88 -13.21
C ASN A 477 8.84 -27.42 -13.38
N ALA A 478 9.75 -28.36 -13.60
CA ALA A 478 11.17 -28.07 -13.81
C ALA A 478 11.35 -27.16 -15.04
N GLY A 479 11.48 -25.84 -14.82
CA GLY A 479 11.55 -24.83 -15.87
C GLY A 479 10.81 -23.51 -15.58
N ASN A 480 10.06 -23.39 -14.49
CA ASN A 480 9.29 -22.18 -14.21
C ASN A 480 10.18 -20.99 -13.82
N SER A 481 10.16 -19.93 -14.63
CA SER A 481 10.71 -18.62 -14.28
C SER A 481 9.72 -17.81 -13.41
N LEU A 482 10.18 -16.77 -12.71
CA LEU A 482 9.30 -15.84 -11.96
C LEU A 482 8.17 -15.26 -12.83
N ILE A 483 8.45 -14.99 -14.11
CA ILE A 483 7.47 -14.52 -15.09
C ILE A 483 6.35 -15.55 -15.28
N ASN A 484 6.70 -16.84 -15.29
CA ASN A 484 5.72 -17.93 -15.45
C ASN A 484 4.81 -18.03 -14.21
N GLU A 485 5.31 -17.73 -13.00
CA GLU A 485 4.49 -17.73 -11.78
C GLU A 485 3.49 -16.57 -11.77
N SER A 486 3.94 -15.34 -12.06
CA SER A 486 3.05 -14.18 -12.11
C SER A 486 1.96 -14.31 -13.18
N GLU A 487 2.30 -14.83 -14.37
CA GLU A 487 1.31 -15.14 -15.41
C GLU A 487 0.31 -16.20 -14.92
N ARG A 488 0.76 -17.25 -14.23
CA ARG A 488 -0.14 -18.27 -13.69
C ARG A 488 -1.10 -17.70 -12.63
N ARG A 489 -0.63 -16.82 -11.74
CA ARG A 489 -1.49 -16.14 -10.74
C ARG A 489 -2.52 -15.24 -11.43
N LYS A 490 -2.12 -14.51 -12.47
CA LYS A 490 -3.01 -13.71 -13.32
C LYS A 490 -4.06 -14.57 -14.03
N GLU A 491 -3.69 -15.72 -14.60
CA GLU A 491 -4.64 -16.66 -15.20
C GLU A 491 -5.71 -17.12 -14.19
N ILE A 492 -5.27 -17.52 -12.99
CA ILE A 492 -6.17 -17.93 -11.90
C ILE A 492 -7.11 -16.77 -11.53
N PHE A 493 -6.57 -15.56 -11.36
CA PHE A 493 -7.36 -14.38 -11.07
C PHE A 493 -8.43 -14.15 -12.14
N ILE A 494 -8.06 -14.10 -13.43
CA ILE A 494 -8.98 -13.86 -14.55
C ILE A 494 -10.07 -14.93 -14.62
N LYS A 495 -9.71 -16.21 -14.46
CA LYS A 495 -10.68 -17.32 -14.51
C LYS A 495 -11.70 -17.24 -13.37
N VAL A 496 -11.25 -17.01 -12.14
CA VAL A 496 -12.12 -16.91 -10.97
C VAL A 496 -12.98 -15.64 -11.01
N GLU A 497 -12.39 -14.51 -11.38
CA GLU A 497 -13.07 -13.22 -11.55
C GLU A 497 -14.19 -13.34 -12.60
N LYS A 498 -13.89 -13.93 -13.76
CA LYS A 498 -14.88 -14.19 -14.81
C LYS A 498 -15.99 -15.12 -14.32
N THR A 499 -15.66 -16.21 -13.63
CA THR A 499 -16.65 -17.15 -13.10
C THR A 499 -17.60 -16.47 -12.11
N ILE A 500 -17.09 -15.59 -11.25
CA ILE A 500 -17.90 -14.80 -10.31
C ILE A 500 -18.84 -13.84 -11.05
N CYS A 501 -18.35 -13.19 -12.12
CA CYS A 501 -19.16 -12.31 -12.96
C CYS A 501 -20.22 -13.06 -13.77
N ASP A 502 -19.89 -14.24 -14.30
CA ASP A 502 -20.84 -15.11 -15.03
C ASP A 502 -21.95 -15.63 -14.10
N LEU A 503 -21.66 -15.77 -12.80
CA LEU A 503 -22.67 -16.02 -11.77
C LEU A 503 -23.49 -14.75 -11.40
N GLY A 504 -23.17 -13.57 -11.92
CA GLY A 504 -23.86 -12.32 -11.57
C GLY A 504 -23.73 -11.95 -10.09
N LEU A 505 -22.56 -12.21 -9.50
CA LEU A 505 -22.28 -11.94 -8.07
C LEU A 505 -21.44 -10.68 -7.84
N ASP A 506 -20.96 -10.04 -8.91
CA ASP A 506 -20.04 -8.89 -8.91
C ASP A 506 -20.54 -7.67 -8.12
N ASN A 507 -21.84 -7.62 -7.78
CA ASN A 507 -22.48 -6.59 -6.96
C ASN A 507 -23.35 -7.16 -5.82
N ILE A 508 -23.14 -8.42 -5.41
CA ILE A 508 -24.04 -9.16 -4.52
C ILE A 508 -24.25 -8.54 -3.13
N TRP A 509 -23.33 -7.71 -2.63
CA TRP A 509 -23.51 -6.96 -1.38
C TRP A 509 -24.64 -5.92 -1.43
N LYS A 510 -25.06 -5.50 -2.64
CA LYS A 510 -26.23 -4.62 -2.83
C LYS A 510 -27.56 -5.36 -2.77
N MET A 511 -27.56 -6.70 -2.85
CA MET A 511 -28.77 -7.51 -2.73
C MET A 511 -29.38 -7.33 -1.33
N LYS A 512 -30.66 -6.95 -1.31
CA LYS A 512 -31.42 -6.80 -0.06
C LYS A 512 -31.88 -8.17 0.44
N PRO A 513 -31.87 -8.40 1.77
CA PRO A 513 -32.53 -9.56 2.34
C PRO A 513 -34.03 -9.55 1.99
N LEU A 514 -34.63 -10.71 1.73
CA LEU A 514 -36.06 -10.81 1.42
C LEU A 514 -36.94 -10.43 2.62
N LEU A 515 -36.50 -10.77 3.83
CA LEU A 515 -37.21 -10.48 5.08
C LEU A 515 -36.34 -9.61 5.99
N ASP A 516 -36.91 -8.60 6.62
CA ASP A 516 -36.24 -7.83 7.67
C ASP A 516 -36.26 -8.59 9.02
N GLY A 517 -35.52 -8.10 10.02
CA GLY A 517 -35.48 -8.75 11.33
C GLY A 517 -36.85 -8.85 12.02
N ARG A 518 -37.79 -7.94 11.74
CA ARG A 518 -39.14 -7.95 12.31
C ARG A 518 -40.02 -9.00 11.63
N ALA A 519 -39.93 -9.10 10.32
CA ALA A 519 -40.59 -10.14 9.54
C ALA A 519 -40.13 -11.53 9.98
N ILE A 520 -38.81 -11.73 10.18
CA ILE A 520 -38.25 -13.00 10.69
C ILE A 520 -38.82 -13.32 12.08
N MET A 521 -38.88 -12.34 13.00
CA MET A 521 -39.47 -12.56 14.33
C MET A 521 -40.94 -12.97 14.26
N SER A 522 -41.71 -12.34 13.37
CA SER A 522 -43.13 -12.64 13.19
C SER A 522 -43.35 -14.04 12.61
N VAL A 523 -42.59 -14.41 11.57
CA VAL A 523 -42.68 -15.72 10.91
C VAL A 523 -42.31 -16.86 11.87
N LEU A 524 -41.24 -16.68 12.65
CA LEU A 524 -40.70 -17.72 13.54
C LEU A 524 -41.30 -17.69 14.96
N GLN A 525 -42.22 -16.75 15.24
CA GLN A 525 -42.85 -16.54 16.55
C GLN A 525 -41.84 -16.40 17.72
N LEU A 526 -40.72 -15.73 17.47
CA LEU A 526 -39.65 -15.58 18.45
C LEU A 526 -40.02 -14.52 19.50
N LYS A 527 -39.99 -14.88 20.79
CA LYS A 527 -40.34 -13.99 21.92
C LYS A 527 -39.27 -12.94 22.26
N GLY A 528 -38.15 -12.94 21.54
CA GLY A 528 -37.02 -12.00 21.69
C GLY A 528 -35.67 -12.72 21.57
N GLY A 529 -34.74 -12.14 20.79
CA GLY A 529 -33.38 -12.66 20.67
C GLY A 529 -32.63 -12.16 19.43
N GLY A 530 -31.78 -11.14 19.61
CA GLY A 530 -30.90 -10.63 18.55
C GLY A 530 -29.97 -11.69 17.92
N PRO A 531 -29.28 -12.54 18.70
CA PRO A 531 -28.37 -13.55 18.15
C PRO A 531 -29.06 -14.57 17.23
N ILE A 532 -30.26 -15.03 17.62
CA ILE A 532 -31.05 -16.00 16.84
C ILE A 532 -31.54 -15.38 15.53
N ILE A 533 -31.99 -14.11 15.57
CA ILE A 533 -32.37 -13.38 14.35
C ILE A 533 -31.16 -13.24 13.42
N GLY A 534 -29.98 -12.93 13.94
CA GLY A 534 -28.74 -12.85 13.17
C GLY A 534 -28.40 -14.18 12.48
N GLU A 535 -28.57 -15.31 13.17
CA GLU A 535 -28.37 -16.63 12.58
C GLU A 535 -29.36 -16.92 11.44
N TRP A 536 -30.65 -16.64 11.65
CA TRP A 536 -31.67 -16.79 10.61
C TRP A 536 -31.47 -15.83 9.42
N GLN A 537 -30.97 -14.62 9.65
CA GLN A 537 -30.58 -13.71 8.58
C GLN A 537 -29.44 -14.28 7.74
N GLN A 538 -28.41 -14.88 8.37
CA GLN A 538 -27.32 -15.54 7.66
C GLN A 538 -27.82 -16.75 6.86
N ARG A 539 -28.71 -17.58 7.45
CA ARG A 539 -29.35 -18.71 6.76
C ARG A 539 -30.18 -18.27 5.55
N MET A 540 -30.99 -17.24 5.73
CA MET A 540 -31.79 -16.65 4.65
C MET A 540 -30.90 -16.14 3.52
N LEU A 541 -29.80 -15.45 3.83
CA LEU A 541 -28.88 -14.96 2.80
C LEU A 541 -28.26 -16.12 2.02
N LYS A 542 -27.86 -17.21 2.68
CA LYS A 542 -27.39 -18.44 2.00
C LYS A 542 -28.50 -19.01 1.11
N TRP A 543 -29.74 -19.08 1.60
CA TRP A 543 -30.88 -19.58 0.84
C TRP A 543 -31.21 -18.71 -0.39
N GLN A 544 -31.16 -17.39 -0.26
CA GLN A 544 -31.32 -16.44 -1.37
C GLN A 544 -30.21 -16.61 -2.42
N LEU A 545 -28.99 -16.95 -2.00
CA LEU A 545 -27.90 -17.25 -2.93
C LEU A 545 -28.14 -18.55 -3.70
N VAL A 546 -28.74 -19.56 -3.06
CA VAL A 546 -29.18 -20.79 -3.75
C VAL A 546 -30.33 -20.51 -4.71
N ASN A 547 -31.27 -19.64 -4.33
CA ASN A 547 -32.50 -19.36 -5.06
C ASN A 547 -32.60 -17.87 -5.49
N PRO A 548 -31.82 -17.44 -6.50
CA PRO A 548 -31.68 -16.01 -6.84
C PRO A 548 -32.95 -15.35 -7.39
N LYS A 549 -33.94 -16.15 -7.82
CA LYS A 549 -35.23 -15.66 -8.36
C LYS A 549 -36.39 -15.84 -7.38
N ALA A 550 -36.13 -16.31 -6.17
CA ALA A 550 -37.18 -16.66 -5.24
C ALA A 550 -37.90 -15.43 -4.66
N THR A 551 -39.18 -15.61 -4.34
CA THR A 551 -40.04 -14.58 -3.77
C THR A 551 -39.96 -14.55 -2.24
N GLU A 552 -40.50 -13.48 -1.65
CA GLU A 552 -40.65 -13.38 -0.20
C GLU A 552 -41.51 -14.51 0.38
N GLU A 553 -42.58 -14.90 -0.31
CA GLU A 553 -43.48 -15.99 0.10
C GLU A 553 -42.74 -17.34 0.17
N GLU A 554 -41.97 -17.67 -0.87
CA GLU A 554 -41.16 -18.89 -0.90
C GLU A 554 -40.11 -18.91 0.23
N CYS A 555 -39.57 -17.75 0.59
CA CYS A 555 -38.64 -17.61 1.70
C CYS A 555 -39.32 -17.86 3.06
N ILE A 556 -40.56 -17.37 3.24
CA ILE A 556 -41.34 -17.59 4.47
C ILE A 556 -41.65 -19.07 4.65
N ASP A 557 -42.07 -19.75 3.58
CA ASP A 557 -42.39 -21.18 3.61
C ASP A 557 -41.16 -22.02 3.94
N TRP A 558 -40.02 -21.72 3.30
CA TRP A 558 -38.75 -22.36 3.62
C TRP A 558 -38.33 -22.15 5.08
N MET A 559 -38.48 -20.93 5.62
CA MET A 559 -38.14 -20.64 7.02
C MET A 559 -38.98 -21.46 8.00
N LYS A 560 -40.30 -21.55 7.78
CA LYS A 560 -41.20 -22.36 8.61
C LYS A 560 -40.82 -23.84 8.55
N GLN A 561 -40.54 -24.36 7.36
CA GLN A 561 -40.13 -25.75 7.17
C GLN A 561 -38.79 -26.05 7.86
N SER A 562 -37.83 -25.14 7.75
CA SER A 562 -36.52 -25.28 8.40
C SER A 562 -36.62 -25.20 9.92
N GLN A 563 -37.49 -24.33 10.46
CA GLN A 563 -37.77 -24.24 11.90
C GLN A 563 -38.41 -25.52 12.43
N PHE A 564 -39.33 -26.11 11.67
CA PHE A 564 -39.94 -27.40 12.01
C PHE A 564 -38.88 -28.51 12.12
N LEU A 565 -37.94 -28.58 11.17
CA LEU A 565 -36.84 -29.55 11.18
C LEU A 565 -35.86 -29.33 12.35
N LEU A 566 -35.58 -28.08 12.72
CA LEU A 566 -34.78 -27.73 13.90
C LEU A 566 -35.41 -28.21 15.22
N GLN A 567 -36.74 -28.15 15.30
CA GLN A 567 -37.49 -28.61 16.47
C GLN A 567 -37.68 -30.14 16.48
N HIS A 568 -37.58 -30.79 15.32
CA HIS A 568 -37.79 -32.23 15.15
C HIS A 568 -36.68 -32.88 14.32
N PRO A 569 -35.44 -33.00 14.86
CA PRO A 569 -34.29 -33.52 14.12
C PRO A 569 -34.45 -34.97 13.62
N GLN A 570 -35.42 -35.72 14.18
CA GLN A 570 -35.83 -37.06 13.73
C GLN A 570 -36.35 -37.09 12.27
N HIS A 571 -36.83 -35.95 11.76
CA HIS A 571 -37.42 -35.79 10.42
C HIS A 571 -36.48 -35.11 9.42
N CYS A 572 -35.20 -34.92 9.78
CA CYS A 572 -34.21 -34.40 8.85
C CYS A 572 -34.04 -35.36 7.65
N PRO A 573 -34.05 -34.88 6.39
CA PRO A 573 -33.84 -35.73 5.20
C PRO A 573 -32.51 -36.51 5.25
N CYS A 574 -31.50 -35.97 5.94
CA CYS A 574 -30.21 -36.61 6.16
C CYS A 574 -30.31 -37.87 7.03
N CYS A 575 -31.32 -37.96 7.91
CA CYS A 575 -31.59 -39.14 8.74
C CYS A 575 -32.32 -40.26 7.98
N HIS A 576 -33.11 -39.93 6.96
CA HIS A 576 -33.82 -40.94 6.16
C HIS A 576 -32.93 -41.66 5.13
N LEU A 577 -31.80 -41.08 4.73
CA LEU A 577 -30.81 -41.74 3.86
C LEU A 577 -30.02 -42.87 4.54
N LEU A 578 -30.17 -43.07 5.87
CA LEU A 578 -29.49 -44.13 6.63
C LEU A 578 -30.34 -45.39 6.87
N THR A 579 -31.57 -45.47 6.35
CA THR A 579 -32.48 -46.60 6.65
C THR A 579 -32.74 -47.57 5.49
N PHE A 580 -32.13 -47.38 4.31
CA PHE A 580 -32.19 -48.36 3.23
C PHE A 580 -30.79 -48.69 2.69
N GLY A 581 -30.21 -49.80 3.19
CA GLY A 581 -29.12 -50.52 2.51
C GLY A 581 -27.81 -50.68 3.30
N MET A 582 -27.74 -51.82 4.03
CA MET A 582 -26.54 -52.61 4.41
C MET A 582 -25.30 -51.95 5.06
N SER A 583 -24.89 -52.61 6.14
CA SER A 583 -23.63 -52.54 6.90
C SER A 583 -23.41 -51.37 7.86
N ILE A 584 -23.44 -51.75 9.15
CA ILE A 584 -23.13 -50.98 10.34
C ILE A 584 -21.68 -50.45 10.26
N MET A 585 -21.52 -49.14 10.05
CA MET A 585 -20.43 -48.37 10.62
C MET A 585 -21.02 -47.29 11.53
N HIS A 586 -20.65 -47.36 12.81
CA HIS A 586 -21.02 -46.38 13.82
C HIS A 586 -20.50 -44.99 13.45
N TYR A 587 -21.39 -44.09 13.03
CA TYR A 587 -21.20 -42.65 13.23
C TYR A 587 -22.12 -42.22 14.36
N THR A 588 -21.54 -42.05 15.54
CA THR A 588 -22.19 -41.43 16.71
C THR A 588 -22.54 -39.98 16.39
N CYS A 589 -23.83 -39.71 16.28
CA CYS A 589 -24.39 -38.36 16.29
C CYS A 589 -24.17 -37.78 17.70
N TYR A 590 -23.34 -36.75 17.84
CA TYR A 590 -23.13 -36.07 19.12
C TYR A 590 -24.43 -35.38 19.55
N THR A 591 -25.20 -36.03 20.43
CA THR A 591 -26.20 -35.36 21.26
C THR A 591 -25.50 -34.43 22.23
N LEU A 592 -25.65 -33.11 22.08
CA LEU A 592 -25.30 -32.14 23.13
C LEU A 592 -26.30 -32.25 24.30
N PRO A 593 -25.85 -32.07 25.55
CA PRO A 593 -26.70 -32.21 26.72
C PRO A 593 -27.69 -31.04 26.83
N VAL A 594 -28.96 -31.38 27.02
CA VAL A 594 -30.03 -30.45 27.41
C VAL A 594 -29.68 -29.90 28.79
N VAL A 595 -29.33 -28.61 28.87
CA VAL A 595 -29.19 -27.89 30.14
C VAL A 595 -30.59 -27.64 30.70
N HIS A 596 -31.05 -28.50 31.61
CA HIS A 596 -32.20 -28.21 32.44
C HIS A 596 -31.86 -27.07 33.41
N ARG A 597 -32.49 -25.91 33.21
CA ARG A 597 -32.60 -24.88 34.26
C ARG A 597 -33.56 -25.40 35.33
N THR A 598 -33.04 -25.70 36.51
CA THR A 598 -33.86 -25.87 37.72
C THR A 598 -34.37 -24.51 38.20
N PRO A 599 -35.63 -24.40 38.67
CA PRO A 599 -36.13 -23.20 39.31
C PRO A 599 -35.60 -23.13 40.76
N LYS A 600 -35.05 -21.97 41.14
CA LYS A 600 -34.66 -21.68 42.52
C LYS A 600 -35.91 -21.58 43.39
N GLN A 601 -35.94 -22.35 44.47
CA GLN A 601 -36.58 -21.97 45.74
C GLN A 601 -35.55 -21.20 46.58
#